data_AF-A0AAV1EL99-F1
#
_entry.id   AF-A0AAV1EL99-F1
#
_cell.length_a   1.000
_cell.length_b   1.000
_cell.length_c   1.000
_cell.angle_alpha   90.00
_cell.angle_beta   90.00
_cell.angle_gamma   90.00
#
_symmetry.space_group_name_H-M   'P 1'
#
loop_
_entity.id
_entity.type
_entity.pdbx_description
1 polymer ?
#
loop_
_entity_poly.entity_id
_entity_poly.type
_entity_poly.pdbx_seq_one_letter_code
_entity_poly.pdbx_strand_id
1 'polypeptide(L)' 'MILTQRSSIDLPSCLDDLVDIIPKEGAAKHEDRRAFVDLLKGLLLLKDDKRISPREALQHLFMTMSQFYLM' A
#
# COMPACT_ATOMS: atom_id res chain seq x y z
N MET A 1 -25.14 -17.44 15.61
CA MET A 1 -23.76 -17.03 15.99
C MET A 1 -22.85 -17.36 14.82
N ILE A 2 -22.54 -16.38 13.96
CA ILE A 2 -21.49 -16.57 12.95
C ILE A 2 -20.19 -16.22 13.66
N LEU A 3 -19.38 -17.23 13.93
CA LEU A 3 -18.03 -17.04 14.44
C LEU A 3 -17.23 -16.40 13.30
N THR A 4 -17.05 -15.08 13.34
CA THR A 4 -16.03 -14.43 12.52
C THR A 4 -14.70 -14.93 13.07
N GLN A 5 -14.17 -16.01 12.49
CA GLN A 5 -12.80 -16.42 12.73
C GLN A 5 -11.93 -15.26 12.21
N ARG A 6 -11.60 -14.33 13.10
CA ARG A 6 -10.45 -13.46 12.91
C ARG A 6 -9.27 -14.41 12.93
N SER A 7 -8.88 -14.91 11.74
CA SER A 7 -7.53 -15.42 11.55
C SER A 7 -6.62 -14.38 12.18
N SER A 8 -5.81 -14.78 13.16
CA SER A 8 -4.80 -13.91 13.74
C SER A 8 -4.09 -13.22 12.59
N ILE A 9 -4.32 -11.91 12.43
CA ILE A 9 -3.58 -11.15 11.43
C ILE A 9 -2.17 -11.12 12.01
N ASP A 10 -1.26 -11.89 11.42
CA ASP A 10 0.14 -11.83 11.78
C ASP A 10 0.58 -10.37 11.61
N LEU A 11 1.08 -9.79 12.70
CA LEU A 11 1.45 -8.39 12.71
C LEU A 11 2.60 -8.19 11.71
N PRO A 12 2.52 -7.21 10.80
CA PRO A 12 3.56 -6.97 9.82
C PRO A 12 4.87 -6.62 10.54
N SER A 13 5.97 -7.24 10.11
CA SER A 13 7.31 -6.95 10.58
C SER A 13 7.87 -5.67 9.93
N CYS A 14 7.39 -5.35 8.72
CA CYS A 14 7.75 -4.16 7.97
C CYS A 14 6.61 -3.65 7.08
N LEU A 15 6.79 -2.49 6.44
CA LEU A 15 5.77 -1.92 5.56
C LEU A 15 5.48 -2.78 4.32
N ASP A 16 6.43 -3.59 3.85
CA ASP A 16 6.22 -4.49 2.71
C ASP A 16 5.17 -5.58 3.01
N ASP A 17 5.11 -6.03 4.26
CA ASP A 17 4.18 -7.08 4.69
C ASP A 17 2.72 -6.61 4.60
N LEU A 18 2.47 -5.29 4.61
CA LEU A 18 1.14 -4.72 4.44
C LEU A 18 0.50 -5.05 3.09
N VAL A 19 1.29 -5.40 2.07
CA VAL A 19 0.78 -5.76 0.74
C VAL A 19 -0.01 -7.08 0.78
N ASP A 20 0.39 -8.00 1.66
CA ASP A 20 -0.14 -9.36 1.71
C ASP A 20 -1.01 -9.64 2.96
N ILE A 21 -1.19 -8.67 3.87
CA ILE A 21 -2.08 -8.79 5.05
C ILE A 21 -3.51 -9.15 4.69
N ILE A 22 -4.01 -8.61 3.58
CA ILE A 22 -5.36 -8.89 3.10
C ILE A 22 -5.26 -9.98 2.03
N PRO A 23 -6.10 -11.05 2.11
CA PRO A 23 -6.15 -12.08 1.09
C PRO A 23 -6.23 -11.49 -0.33
N LYS A 24 -5.52 -12.11 -1.27
CA LYS A 24 -5.40 -11.63 -2.65
C LYS A 24 -6.74 -11.70 -3.39
N GLU A 25 -7.51 -10.62 -3.33
CA GLU A 25 -8.68 -10.40 -4.19
C GLU A 25 -8.27 -9.85 -5.57
N GLY A 26 -7.60 -10.67 -6.39
CA GLY A 26 -7.21 -10.33 -7.76
C GLY A 26 -5.93 -9.50 -7.89
N ALA A 27 -5.34 -9.51 -9.09
CA ALA A 27 -4.04 -8.90 -9.38
C ALA A 27 -4.06 -7.37 -9.30
N ALA A 28 -5.12 -6.71 -9.78
CA ALA A 28 -5.25 -5.25 -9.75
C ALA A 28 -5.21 -4.69 -8.32
N LYS A 29 -5.95 -5.30 -7.38
CA LYS A 29 -5.95 -4.88 -5.98
C LYS A 29 -4.59 -5.11 -5.29
N HIS A 30 -3.78 -6.04 -5.79
CA HIS A 30 -2.44 -6.30 -5.27
C HIS A 30 -1.47 -5.20 -5.71
N GLU A 31 -1.55 -4.78 -6.98
CA GLU A 31 -0.77 -3.66 -7.53
C GLU A 31 -1.12 -2.32 -6.86
N ASP A 32 -2.40 -2.06 -6.57
CA ASP A 32 -2.83 -0.87 -5.83
C ASP A 32 -2.22 -0.83 -4.41
N ARG A 33 -2.22 -1.97 -3.71
CA ARG A 33 -1.60 -2.10 -2.38
C ARG A 33 -0.10 -1.86 -2.45
N ARG A 34 0.56 -2.35 -3.50
CA ARG A 34 2.00 -2.12 -3.72
C ARG A 34 2.30 -0.64 -3.93
N ALA A 35 1.52 0.03 -4.77
CA ALA A 35 1.66 1.47 -5.01
C ALA A 35 1.38 2.28 -3.73
N PHE A 36 0.42 1.85 -2.91
CA PHE A 36 0.16 2.49 -1.62
C PHE A 36 1.34 2.38 -0.64
N VAL A 37 1.90 1.18 -0.49
CA VAL A 37 3.04 0.93 0.40
C VAL A 37 4.28 1.72 -0.05
N ASP A 38 4.51 1.83 -1.36
CA ASP A 38 5.61 2.62 -1.91
C ASP A 38 5.47 4.12 -1.56
N LEU A 39 4.27 4.68 -1.72
CA LEU A 39 3.98 6.05 -1.28
C LEU A 39 4.22 6.21 0.22
N LEU A 40 3.74 5.26 1.03
CA LEU A 40 3.87 5.32 2.49
C LEU A 40 5.33 5.31 2.92
N LYS A 41 6.18 4.50 2.27
CA LYS A 41 7.63 4.52 2.50
C LYS A 41 8.22 5.89 2.20
N GLY A 42 7.85 6.51 1.07
CA GLY A 42 8.32 7.85 0.72
C GLY A 42 7.92 8.93 1.73
N LEU A 43 6.71 8.84 2.28
CA LEU A 43 6.19 9.76 3.31
C LEU A 43 6.85 9.56 4.68
N LEU A 44 7.12 8.30 5.06
CA LEU A 44 7.66 7.93 6.37
C LEU A 44 9.19 7.86 6.42
N LEU A 45 9.88 8.35 5.38
CA LEU A 45 11.34 8.46 5.41
C LEU A 45 11.80 9.31 6.62
N LEU A 46 12.72 8.74 7.40
CA LEU A 46 13.28 9.38 8.59
C LEU A 46 14.19 10.56 8.25
N LYS A 47 14.80 10.53 7.07
CA LYS A 47 15.65 11.61 6.58
C LYS A 47 14.82 12.63 5.82
N ASP A 48 14.72 13.84 6.36
CA ASP A 48 13.87 14.91 5.80
C ASP A 48 14.30 15.34 4.39
N ASP A 49 15.58 15.22 4.03
CA ASP A 49 16.11 15.55 2.69
C ASP A 49 15.70 14.55 1.61
N LYS A 50 15.18 13.38 2.01
CA LYS A 50 14.72 12.31 1.11
C LYS A 50 13.22 12.08 1.17
N ARG A 51 12.51 12.74 2.09
CA ARG A 51 11.06 12.59 2.19
C ARG A 51 10.43 13.11 0.90
N ILE A 52 9.47 12.36 0.38
CA ILE A 52 8.73 12.77 -0.81
C ILE A 52 8.04 14.12 -0.57
N SER A 53 8.19 15.06 -1.51
CA SER A 53 7.52 16.35 -1.43
C SER A 53 6.02 16.21 -1.72
N PRO A 54 5.16 17.17 -1.31
CA PRO A 54 3.75 17.13 -1.63
C PRO A 54 3.45 17.02 -3.14
N ARG A 55 4.27 17.67 -3.98
CA ARG A 55 4.13 17.62 -5.44
C ARG A 55 4.41 16.21 -5.96
N GLU A 56 5.50 15.59 -5.52
CA GLU A 56 5.87 14.24 -5.93
C GLU A 56 4.84 13.22 -5.41
N ALA A 57 4.33 13.40 -4.19
CA ALA A 57 3.28 12.55 -3.63
C ALA A 57 1.99 12.59 -4.46
N LEU A 58 1.56 13.78 -4.92
CA LEU A 58 0.40 13.94 -5.80
C LEU A 58 0.60 13.31 -7.19
N GLN A 59 1.85 13.18 -7.64
CA GLN A 59 2.21 12.54 -8.91
C GLN A 59 2.51 11.04 -8.75
N HIS A 60 2.45 10.50 -7.54
CA HIS A 60 2.73 9.10 -7.27
C HIS A 60 1.70 8.20 -7.96
N LEU A 61 2.13 7.00 -8.40
CA LEU A 61 1.30 6.04 -9.12
C LEU A 61 -0.03 5.72 -8.42
N PHE A 62 0.03 5.67 -7.08
CA PHE A 62 -1.15 5.51 -6.22
C PHE A 62 -2.16 6.65 -6.35
N MET A 63 -1.71 7.90 -6.43
CA MET A 63 -2.58 9.08 -6.51
C MET A 63 -3.14 9.31 -7.91
N THR A 64 -2.36 8.99 -8.95
CA THR A 64 -2.76 9.24 -10.34
C THR A 64 -3.71 8.18 -10.91
N MET A 65 -4.10 7.17 -10.10
CA MET A 65 -5.05 6.11 -10.47
C MET A 65 -4.70 5.44 -11.81
N SER A 66 -3.43 5.49 -12.22
CA SER A 66 -3.02 5.02 -13.57
C SER A 66 -3.12 3.50 -13.69
N GLN A 67 -3.24 2.80 -12.55
CA GLN A 67 -3.51 1.36 -12.48
C GLN A 67 -4.99 0.99 -12.75
N PHE A 68 -5.95 1.93 -12.59
CA PHE A 68 -7.39 1.68 -12.82
C PHE A 68 -7.82 1.77 -14.29
N TYR A 69 -7.04 2.41 -15.16
CA TYR A 69 -7.39 2.63 -16.57
C TYR A 69 -6.92 1.52 -17.53
N LEU A 70 -6.34 0.43 -17.01
CA LEU A 70 -5.89 -0.73 -17.79
C LEU A 70 -6.88 -1.92 -17.75
N MET A 71 -8.14 -1.67 -17.37
CA MET A 71 -9.24 -2.64 -17.36
C MET A 71 -10.19 -2.44 -18.55
#